data_AF-A0A9D1SG78-F1
#
_entry.id   AF-A0A9D1SG78-F1
#
_cell.length_a   1.000
_cell.length_b   1.000
_cell.length_c   1.000
_cell.angle_alpha   90.00
_cell.angle_beta   90.00
_cell.angle_gamma   90.00
#
_symmetry.space_group_name_H-M   'P 1'
#
loop_
_entity.id
_entity.type
_entity.pdbx_description
1 polymer ?
#
loop_
_entity_poly.entity_id
_entity_poly.type
_entity_poly.pdbx_seq_one_letter_code
_entity_poly.pdbx_strand_id
1 'polypeptide(L)'
;MDSKQIFQKYYRRLSGEGVLRAFVWGLMAGMLTFAVATFIFWLAGYDPGILIALGIGVVVTAICTVVLYNVAFRPTTEQIARRLDEELGLEERMVTMLELSKDESYIAMRQREDAQKRLRSAPETKFSRRVSRLSVGLAGGFSGLAVVIAGVFILSILDFLPRGLEILNPEEIIYVNIHYLENDGGVIQGNTEQRVQKGEDGEAVLAVASDGYIFLGWSDGVQTVARQDKNVTEELFVFPLFEEMEFGDGDSEGEGSEPGDQEAPSDAPHSETGTPDDSPGEPSPPSPGAGGSESESGNIVDGETNYSDIYDYYYQLALQMLASGEELPEELRAFLESYYGSLL
;
A
#
# COMPACT_ATOMS: atom_id res chain seq x y z
N MET A 1 -61.55 -17.11 26.63
CA MET A 1 -60.29 -16.59 27.18
C MET A 1 -60.56 -15.99 28.55
N ASP A 2 -59.75 -16.32 29.55
CA ASP A 2 -59.80 -15.69 30.87
C ASP A 2 -59.40 -14.21 30.73
N SER A 3 -60.05 -13.28 31.44
CA SER A 3 -59.76 -11.86 31.19
C SER A 3 -58.46 -11.39 31.80
N LYS A 4 -57.92 -12.12 32.78
CA LYS A 4 -56.53 -11.94 33.20
C LYS A 4 -55.58 -12.14 32.01
N GLN A 5 -55.87 -13.12 31.15
CA GLN A 5 -55.08 -13.39 29.95
C GLN A 5 -55.23 -12.29 28.89
N ILE A 6 -56.43 -11.74 28.70
CA ILE A 6 -56.69 -10.63 27.77
C ILE A 6 -55.96 -9.37 28.23
N PHE A 7 -56.07 -9.02 29.51
CA PHE A 7 -55.35 -7.90 30.08
C PHE A 7 -53.83 -8.08 29.96
N GLN A 8 -53.31 -9.26 30.27
CA GLN A 8 -51.88 -9.57 30.14
C GLN A 8 -51.38 -9.50 28.69
N LYS A 9 -52.22 -9.88 27.70
CA LYS A 9 -51.92 -9.73 26.26
C LYS A 9 -51.73 -8.26 25.89
N TYR A 10 -52.62 -7.37 26.33
CA TYR A 10 -52.50 -5.93 26.07
C TYR A 10 -51.33 -5.31 26.84
N TYR A 11 -51.12 -5.71 28.09
CA TYR A 11 -50.00 -5.27 28.91
C TYR A 11 -48.66 -5.59 28.24
N ARG A 12 -48.47 -6.83 27.75
CA ARG A 12 -47.24 -7.22 27.02
C ARG A 12 -47.06 -6.38 25.76
N ARG A 13 -48.12 -6.14 25.00
CA ARG A 13 -48.06 -5.32 23.77
C ARG A 13 -47.67 -3.88 24.06
N LEU A 14 -48.27 -3.23 25.05
CA LEU A 14 -47.91 -1.86 25.45
C LEU A 14 -46.51 -1.79 26.06
N SER A 15 -46.11 -2.79 26.84
CA SER A 15 -44.76 -2.85 27.42
C SER A 15 -43.66 -2.91 26.36
N GLY A 16 -43.97 -3.46 25.18
CA GLY A 16 -43.08 -3.50 24.03
C GLY A 16 -42.71 -2.11 23.48
N GLU A 17 -43.52 -1.08 23.72
CA GLU A 17 -43.17 0.29 23.32
C GLU A 17 -42.07 0.89 24.18
N GLY A 18 -42.11 0.63 25.49
CA GLY A 18 -41.05 1.04 26.42
C GLY A 18 -39.72 0.39 26.05
N VAL A 19 -39.75 -0.91 25.71
CA VAL A 19 -38.58 -1.64 25.21
C VAL A 19 -38.06 -1.03 23.92
N LEU A 20 -38.94 -0.69 22.97
CA LEU A 20 -38.55 -0.09 21.71
C LEU A 20 -37.90 1.30 21.89
N ARG A 21 -38.45 2.13 22.78
CA ARG A 21 -37.85 3.43 23.12
C ARG A 21 -36.48 3.25 23.77
N ALA A 22 -36.38 2.36 24.75
CA ALA A 22 -35.11 2.06 25.41
C ALA A 22 -34.06 1.53 24.41
N PHE A 23 -34.48 0.70 23.46
CA PHE A 23 -33.60 0.17 22.42
C PHE A 23 -33.09 1.24 21.47
N VAL A 24 -33.94 2.19 21.02
CA VAL A 24 -33.49 3.30 20.15
C VAL A 24 -32.42 4.15 20.83
N TRP A 25 -32.61 4.47 22.11
CA TRP A 25 -31.61 5.22 22.88
C TRP A 25 -30.37 4.38 23.20
N GLY A 26 -30.52 3.09 23.48
CA GLY A 26 -29.42 2.16 23.69
C GLY A 26 -28.55 1.99 22.44
N LEU A 27 -29.18 1.86 21.26
CA LEU A 27 -28.50 1.77 19.98
C LEU A 27 -27.71 3.05 19.68
N MET A 28 -28.27 4.22 20.01
CA MET A 28 -27.56 5.49 19.85
C MET A 28 -26.27 5.53 20.69
N ALA A 29 -26.35 5.13 21.97
CA ALA A 29 -25.18 5.06 22.86
C ALA A 29 -24.15 4.02 22.39
N GLY A 30 -24.62 2.86 21.92
CA GLY A 30 -23.75 1.81 21.38
C GLY A 30 -23.04 2.22 20.09
N MET A 31 -23.74 2.86 19.15
CA MET A 31 -23.15 3.36 17.90
C MET A 31 -22.13 4.47 18.16
N LEU A 32 -22.39 5.36 19.11
CA LEU A 32 -21.43 6.38 19.52
C LEU A 32 -20.17 5.73 20.13
N THR A 33 -20.35 4.74 21.00
CA THR A 33 -19.22 4.04 21.62
C THR A 33 -18.40 3.26 20.58
N PHE A 34 -19.09 2.59 19.65
CA PHE A 34 -18.46 1.91 18.52
C PHE A 34 -17.64 2.88 17.66
N ALA A 35 -18.20 4.03 17.29
CA ALA A 35 -17.51 5.05 16.50
C ALA A 35 -16.22 5.54 17.20
N VAL A 36 -16.31 5.87 18.49
CA VAL A 36 -15.14 6.34 19.26
C VAL A 36 -14.09 5.25 19.41
N ALA A 37 -14.47 4.02 19.76
CA ALA A 37 -13.54 2.90 19.87
C ALA A 37 -12.85 2.59 18.54
N THR A 38 -13.62 2.61 17.44
CA THR A 38 -13.11 2.39 16.07
C THR A 38 -12.07 3.45 15.71
N PHE A 39 -12.35 4.73 16.00
CA PHE A 39 -11.39 5.81 15.78
C PHE A 39 -10.10 5.65 16.60
N ILE A 40 -10.22 5.26 17.88
CA ILE A 40 -9.05 5.01 18.75
C ILE A 40 -8.20 3.85 18.22
N PHE A 41 -8.82 2.75 17.82
CA PHE A 41 -8.09 1.60 17.28
C PHE A 41 -7.44 1.90 15.91
N TRP A 42 -8.10 2.71 15.08
CA TRP A 42 -7.53 3.20 13.83
C TRP A 42 -6.32 4.11 14.09
N LEU A 43 -6.41 5.03 15.06
CA LEU A 43 -5.28 5.83 15.50
C LEU A 43 -4.13 4.96 16.05
N ALA A 44 -4.42 3.87 16.73
CA ALA A 44 -3.41 2.96 17.27
C ALA A 44 -2.79 2.03 16.22
N GLY A 45 -3.31 1.99 14.98
CA GLY A 45 -2.85 1.06 13.94
C GLY A 45 -3.08 -0.41 14.29
N TYR A 46 -4.13 -0.73 15.04
CA TYR A 46 -4.41 -2.09 15.50
C TYR A 46 -5.49 -2.77 14.63
N ASP A 47 -5.06 -3.59 13.67
CA ASP A 47 -5.90 -4.15 12.62
C ASP A 47 -7.18 -4.89 13.10
N PRO A 48 -7.16 -5.77 14.13
CA PRO A 48 -8.39 -6.42 14.59
C PRO A 48 -9.26 -5.52 15.48
N GLY A 49 -8.89 -4.25 15.67
CA GLY A 49 -9.57 -3.29 16.54
C GLY A 49 -11.03 -3.02 16.16
N ILE A 50 -11.38 -3.07 14.86
CA ILE A 50 -12.77 -2.87 14.42
C ILE A 50 -13.73 -3.94 14.95
N LEU A 51 -13.28 -5.20 15.07
CA LEU A 51 -14.08 -6.31 15.60
C LEU A 51 -14.30 -6.15 17.11
N ILE A 52 -13.27 -5.70 17.83
CA ILE A 52 -13.36 -5.41 19.26
C ILE A 52 -14.31 -4.24 19.50
N ALA A 53 -14.19 -3.16 18.71
CA ALA A 53 -15.09 -2.02 18.78
C ALA A 53 -16.55 -2.45 18.55
N LEU A 54 -16.81 -3.31 17.56
CA LEU A 54 -18.14 -3.84 17.28
C LEU A 54 -18.70 -4.60 18.49
N GLY A 55 -17.89 -5.47 19.09
CA GLY A 55 -18.26 -6.19 20.31
C GLY A 55 -18.62 -5.25 21.46
N ILE A 56 -17.81 -4.21 21.71
CA ILE A 56 -18.08 -3.19 22.73
C ILE A 56 -19.41 -2.47 22.45
N GLY A 57 -19.63 -2.03 21.21
CA GLY A 57 -20.86 -1.33 20.82
C GLY A 57 -22.12 -2.16 21.04
N VAL A 58 -22.08 -3.46 20.74
CA VAL A 58 -23.21 -4.40 20.98
C VAL A 58 -23.46 -4.56 22.49
N VAL A 59 -22.41 -4.75 23.28
CA VAL A 59 -22.52 -4.89 24.74
C VAL A 59 -23.11 -3.63 25.37
N VAL A 60 -22.61 -2.45 24.99
CA VAL A 60 -23.13 -1.17 25.47
C VAL A 60 -24.59 -0.98 25.08
N THR A 61 -24.97 -1.32 23.85
CA THR A 61 -26.36 -1.27 23.40
C THR A 61 -27.27 -2.12 24.29
N ALA A 62 -26.85 -3.36 24.59
CA ALA A 62 -27.62 -4.27 25.44
C ALA A 62 -27.77 -3.75 26.87
N ILE A 63 -26.65 -3.31 27.49
CA ILE A 63 -26.65 -2.76 28.84
C ILE A 63 -27.52 -1.50 28.92
N CYS A 64 -27.31 -0.53 28.03
CA CYS A 64 -28.09 0.71 28.01
C CYS A 64 -29.57 0.45 27.78
N THR A 65 -29.94 -0.50 26.91
CA THR A 65 -31.35 -0.85 26.67
C THR A 65 -32.01 -1.38 27.95
N VAL A 66 -31.33 -2.27 28.68
CA VAL A 66 -31.86 -2.83 29.94
C VAL A 66 -31.97 -1.76 31.02
N VAL A 67 -30.94 -0.93 31.19
CA VAL A 67 -30.93 0.15 32.20
C VAL A 67 -32.02 1.18 31.89
N LEU A 68 -32.09 1.69 30.66
CA LEU A 68 -33.07 2.69 30.26
C LEU A 68 -34.51 2.16 30.33
N TYR A 69 -34.72 0.88 30.00
CA TYR A 69 -36.02 0.27 30.18
C TYR A 69 -36.42 0.30 31.66
N ASN A 70 -35.55 -0.18 32.56
CA ASN A 70 -35.90 -0.28 33.98
C ASN A 70 -36.03 1.07 34.69
N VAL A 71 -35.25 2.08 34.29
CA VAL A 71 -35.19 3.38 34.97
C VAL A 71 -36.17 4.41 34.39
N ALA A 72 -36.27 4.50 33.05
CA ALA A 72 -36.95 5.62 32.40
C ALA A 72 -38.17 5.23 31.58
N PHE A 73 -38.15 4.05 30.95
CA PHE A 73 -39.17 3.68 29.95
C PHE A 73 -40.09 2.53 30.38
N ARG A 74 -39.98 2.05 31.62
CA ARG A 74 -40.89 1.02 32.16
C ARG A 74 -42.27 1.65 32.37
N PRO A 75 -43.29 1.24 31.61
CA PRO A 75 -44.63 1.80 31.77
C PRO A 75 -45.24 1.31 33.09
N THR A 76 -45.91 2.21 33.81
CA THR A 76 -46.64 1.85 35.04
C THR A 76 -47.96 1.16 34.69
N THR A 77 -48.48 0.35 35.62
CA THR A 77 -49.78 -0.32 35.45
C THR A 77 -50.91 0.68 35.20
N GLU A 78 -50.84 1.86 35.83
CA GLU A 78 -51.81 2.94 35.65
C GLU A 78 -51.73 3.57 34.24
N GLN A 79 -50.52 3.86 33.75
CA GLN A 79 -50.32 4.37 32.39
C GLN A 79 -50.84 3.39 31.33
N ILE A 80 -50.66 2.09 31.56
CA ILE A 80 -51.17 1.03 30.68
C ILE A 80 -52.70 0.99 30.73
N ALA A 81 -53.30 1.07 31.91
CA ALA A 81 -54.75 1.07 32.09
C ALA A 81 -55.41 2.28 31.42
N ARG A 82 -54.88 3.49 31.66
CA ARG A 82 -55.37 4.74 31.06
C ARG A 82 -55.30 4.70 29.55
N ARG A 83 -54.17 4.22 29.00
CA ARG A 83 -54.00 4.12 27.55
C ARG A 83 -54.89 3.04 26.93
N LEU A 84 -55.14 1.95 27.65
CA LEU A 84 -56.08 0.92 27.22
C LEU A 84 -57.52 1.47 27.19
N ASP A 85 -57.88 2.31 28.17
CA ASP A 85 -59.17 3.01 28.18
C ASP A 85 -59.33 3.97 27.01
N GLU A 86 -58.30 4.77 26.69
CA GLU A 86 -58.30 5.69 25.55
C GLU A 86 -58.39 4.96 24.20
N GLU A 87 -57.61 3.90 24.01
CA GLU A 87 -57.53 3.20 22.71
C GLU A 87 -58.69 2.23 22.44
N LEU A 88 -59.35 1.73 23.48
CA LEU A 88 -60.52 0.85 23.37
C LEU A 88 -61.85 1.57 23.68
N GLY A 89 -61.82 2.85 24.05
CA GLY A 89 -63.01 3.63 24.39
C GLY A 89 -63.75 3.08 25.62
N LEU A 90 -63.01 2.62 26.63
CA LEU A 90 -63.60 1.92 27.78
C LEU A 90 -64.11 2.84 28.89
N GLU A 91 -64.02 4.17 28.74
CA GLU A 91 -64.56 5.17 29.69
C GLU A 91 -63.98 5.03 31.11
N GLU A 92 -62.65 4.97 31.24
CA GLU A 92 -61.93 4.86 32.53
C GLU A 92 -62.20 3.58 33.34
N ARG A 93 -62.87 2.59 32.72
CA ARG A 93 -63.17 1.31 33.38
C ARG A 93 -61.91 0.51 33.72
N MET A 94 -60.84 0.61 32.94
CA MET A 94 -59.58 -0.09 33.23
C MET A 94 -58.81 0.59 34.37
N VAL A 95 -58.81 1.92 34.43
CA VAL A 95 -58.25 2.68 35.56
C VAL A 95 -59.03 2.37 36.84
N THR A 96 -60.36 2.45 36.79
CA THR A 96 -61.23 2.10 37.93
C THR A 96 -61.02 0.65 38.39
N MET A 97 -60.87 -0.29 37.45
CA MET A 97 -60.58 -1.69 37.77
C MET A 97 -59.21 -1.87 38.48
N LEU A 98 -58.21 -1.06 38.11
CA LEU A 98 -56.89 -1.06 38.76
C LEU A 98 -56.96 -0.46 40.17
N GLU A 99 -57.67 0.64 40.34
CA GLU A 99 -57.84 1.32 41.63
C GLU A 99 -58.55 0.41 42.65
N LEU A 100 -59.63 -0.24 42.20
CA LEU A 100 -60.43 -1.18 43.02
C LEU A 100 -59.82 -2.59 43.11
N SER A 101 -58.62 -2.80 42.58
CA SER A 101 -58.01 -4.13 42.53
C SER A 101 -57.82 -4.78 43.91
N LYS A 102 -57.67 -3.97 44.96
CA LYS A 102 -57.48 -4.40 46.36
C LYS A 102 -58.73 -4.30 47.23
N ASP A 103 -59.86 -3.79 46.70
CA ASP A 103 -61.11 -3.65 47.46
C ASP A 103 -62.01 -4.88 47.26
N GLU A 104 -62.36 -5.54 48.36
CA GLU A 104 -63.24 -6.71 48.41
C GLU A 104 -64.72 -6.38 48.63
N SER A 105 -65.08 -5.09 48.66
CA SER A 105 -66.47 -4.67 48.71
C SER A 105 -67.27 -5.24 47.53
N TYR A 106 -68.54 -5.58 47.77
CA TYR A 106 -69.42 -6.14 46.73
C TYR A 106 -69.51 -5.24 45.49
N ILE A 107 -69.56 -3.93 45.71
CA ILE A 107 -69.62 -2.93 44.63
C ILE A 107 -68.32 -2.92 43.83
N ALA A 108 -67.15 -2.96 44.49
CA ALA A 108 -65.86 -3.01 43.82
C ALA A 108 -65.67 -4.28 42.98
N MET A 109 -66.10 -5.44 43.48
CA MET A 109 -66.10 -6.68 42.70
C MET A 109 -66.99 -6.58 41.46
N ARG A 110 -68.20 -6.06 41.62
CA ARG A 110 -69.16 -5.89 40.51
C ARG A 110 -68.63 -4.95 39.43
N GLN A 111 -67.97 -3.85 39.82
CA GLN A 111 -67.39 -2.88 38.89
C GLN A 111 -66.19 -3.48 38.13
N ARG A 112 -65.34 -4.28 38.79
CA ARG A 112 -64.26 -5.01 38.14
C ARG A 112 -64.80 -6.02 37.12
N GLU A 113 -65.85 -6.76 37.45
CA GLU A 113 -66.50 -7.68 36.51
C GLU A 113 -67.12 -6.98 35.29
N ASP A 114 -67.72 -5.81 35.48
CA ASP A 114 -68.30 -5.03 34.37
C ASP A 114 -67.21 -4.49 33.43
N ALA A 115 -66.15 -3.90 33.99
CA ALA A 115 -64.96 -3.49 33.23
C ALA A 115 -64.37 -4.66 32.43
N GLN A 116 -64.30 -5.83 33.07
CA GLN A 116 -63.80 -7.06 32.48
C GLN A 116 -64.67 -7.57 31.32
N LYS A 117 -66.00 -7.43 31.41
CA LYS A 117 -66.93 -7.76 30.31
C LYS A 117 -66.78 -6.80 29.14
N ARG A 118 -66.69 -5.49 29.43
CA ARG A 118 -66.48 -4.46 28.41
C ARG A 118 -65.18 -4.65 27.64
N LEU A 119 -64.09 -4.98 28.33
CA LEU A 119 -62.81 -5.31 27.71
C LEU A 119 -62.91 -6.52 26.75
N ARG A 120 -63.75 -7.51 27.05
CA ARG A 120 -63.96 -8.68 26.17
C ARG A 120 -64.75 -8.34 24.92
N SER A 121 -65.72 -7.43 25.03
CA SER A 121 -66.55 -7.00 23.90
C SER A 121 -65.90 -5.91 23.05
N ALA A 122 -64.77 -5.35 23.50
CA ALA A 122 -64.08 -4.30 22.77
C ALA A 122 -63.49 -4.83 21.45
N PRO A 123 -63.54 -4.03 20.36
CA PRO A 123 -62.96 -4.41 19.09
C PRO A 123 -61.44 -4.61 19.23
N GLU A 124 -60.87 -5.60 18.53
CA GLU A 124 -59.42 -5.75 18.45
C GLU A 124 -58.83 -4.62 17.59
N THR A 125 -58.49 -3.49 18.23
CA THR A 125 -57.81 -2.37 17.56
C THR A 125 -56.30 -2.64 17.45
N LYS A 126 -55.69 -2.17 16.36
CA LYS A 126 -54.23 -2.19 16.17
C LYS A 126 -53.63 -0.99 16.90
N PHE A 127 -52.96 -1.26 18.03
CA PHE A 127 -52.18 -0.27 18.76
C PHE A 127 -51.02 0.22 17.88
N SER A 128 -51.01 1.52 17.57
CA SER A 128 -49.88 2.13 16.85
C SER A 128 -48.75 2.42 17.81
N ARG A 129 -47.55 1.90 17.52
CA ARG A 129 -46.37 2.16 18.35
C ARG A 129 -46.02 3.65 18.28
N ARG A 130 -45.97 4.34 19.42
CA ARG A 130 -45.50 5.74 19.48
C ARG A 130 -44.02 5.80 19.85
N VAL A 131 -43.16 6.04 18.87
CA VAL A 131 -41.74 6.37 19.06
C VAL A 131 -41.51 7.81 18.59
N SER A 132 -40.67 8.56 19.29
CA SER A 132 -40.35 9.94 18.90
C SER A 132 -39.58 9.96 17.58
N ARG A 133 -40.10 10.71 16.59
CA ARG A 133 -39.44 10.90 15.28
C ARG A 133 -38.04 11.52 15.44
N LEU A 134 -37.87 12.39 16.44
CA LEU A 134 -36.59 13.01 16.77
C LEU A 134 -35.56 11.98 17.23
N SER A 135 -35.93 11.05 18.12
CA SER A 135 -35.00 10.01 18.59
C SER A 135 -34.57 9.06 17.48
N VAL A 136 -35.48 8.76 16.53
CA VAL A 136 -35.15 7.92 15.36
C VAL A 136 -34.20 8.66 14.42
N GLY A 137 -34.44 9.96 14.17
CA GLY A 137 -33.56 10.79 13.36
C GLY A 137 -32.15 10.91 13.95
N LEU A 138 -32.04 11.18 15.26
CA LEU A 138 -30.75 11.22 15.96
C LEU A 138 -30.02 9.88 15.87
N ALA A 139 -30.70 8.76 16.13
CA ALA A 139 -30.10 7.43 16.03
C ALA A 139 -29.59 7.14 14.61
N GLY A 140 -30.31 7.58 13.58
CA GLY A 140 -29.87 7.49 12.18
C GLY A 140 -28.61 8.31 11.91
N GLY A 141 -28.52 9.54 12.43
CA GLY A 141 -27.34 10.40 12.28
C GLY A 141 -26.08 9.80 12.90
N PHE A 142 -26.15 9.31 14.14
CA PHE A 142 -25.03 8.62 14.79
C PHE A 142 -24.63 7.34 14.07
N SER A 143 -25.61 6.61 13.53
CA SER A 143 -25.34 5.41 12.73
C SER A 143 -24.60 5.76 11.43
N GLY A 144 -24.98 6.84 10.75
CA GLY A 144 -24.27 7.33 9.57
C GLY A 144 -22.81 7.70 9.85
N LEU A 145 -22.56 8.44 10.94
CA LEU A 145 -21.21 8.82 11.35
C LEU A 145 -20.34 7.59 11.64
N ALA A 146 -20.88 6.61 12.36
CA ALA A 146 -20.19 5.37 12.66
C ALA A 146 -19.80 4.57 11.39
N VAL A 147 -20.68 4.54 10.39
CA VAL A 147 -20.40 3.88 9.10
C VAL A 147 -19.25 4.57 8.37
N VAL A 148 -19.23 5.92 8.38
CA VAL A 148 -18.14 6.69 7.75
C VAL A 148 -16.80 6.37 8.43
N ILE A 149 -16.73 6.41 9.75
CA ILE A 149 -15.49 6.12 10.50
C ILE A 149 -15.03 4.68 10.30
N ALA A 150 -15.96 3.71 10.31
CA ALA A 150 -15.64 2.32 10.00
C ALA A 150 -15.13 2.14 8.57
N GLY A 151 -15.70 2.87 7.60
CA GLY A 151 -15.22 2.89 6.23
C GLY A 151 -13.79 3.41 6.10
N VAL A 152 -13.45 4.50 6.80
CA VAL A 152 -12.08 5.04 6.85
C VAL A 152 -11.11 4.00 7.41
N PHE A 153 -11.47 3.31 8.50
CA PHE A 153 -10.65 2.24 9.05
C PHE A 153 -10.44 1.13 8.02
N ILE A 154 -11.51 0.60 7.42
CA ILE A 154 -11.40 -0.50 6.44
C ILE A 154 -10.53 -0.11 5.26
N LEU A 155 -10.68 1.11 4.73
CA LEU A 155 -9.82 1.62 3.66
C LEU A 155 -8.36 1.72 4.09
N SER A 156 -8.10 2.01 5.36
CA SER A 156 -6.75 2.01 5.93
C SER A 156 -6.14 0.61 6.07
N ILE A 157 -6.95 -0.42 6.37
CA ILE A 157 -6.48 -1.83 6.37
C ILE A 157 -6.16 -2.31 4.95
N LEU A 158 -6.85 -1.78 3.94
CA LEU A 158 -6.65 -2.13 2.53
C LEU A 158 -5.53 -1.31 1.86
N ASP A 159 -4.68 -0.64 2.65
CA ASP A 159 -3.58 0.21 2.19
C ASP A 159 -4.00 1.36 1.25
N PHE A 160 -5.30 1.71 1.19
CA PHE A 160 -5.80 2.85 0.41
C PHE A 160 -5.66 4.18 1.16
N LEU A 161 -5.63 4.13 2.50
CA LEU A 161 -5.42 5.29 3.38
C LEU A 161 -4.31 5.00 4.40
N PRO A 162 -3.51 6.01 4.78
CA PRO A 162 -2.53 5.86 5.84
C PRO A 162 -3.19 5.54 7.18
N ARG A 163 -2.44 4.91 8.09
CA ARG A 163 -2.90 4.64 9.45
C ARG A 163 -3.05 5.94 10.22
N GLY A 164 -3.92 5.94 11.23
CA GLY A 164 -4.27 7.18 11.93
C GLY A 164 -3.08 7.87 12.61
N LEU A 165 -2.08 7.13 13.09
CA LEU A 165 -0.88 7.71 13.70
C LEU A 165 0.11 8.26 12.67
N GLU A 166 0.20 7.67 11.48
CA GLU A 166 1.09 8.10 10.40
C GLU A 166 0.72 9.51 9.89
N ILE A 167 -0.58 9.86 9.95
CA ILE A 167 -1.07 11.20 9.63
C ILE A 167 -0.59 12.24 10.66
N LEU A 168 -0.48 11.83 11.94
CA LEU A 168 -0.14 12.73 13.04
C LEU A 168 1.37 12.86 13.24
N ASN A 169 2.12 11.84 12.87
CA ASN A 169 3.58 11.82 12.93
C ASN A 169 4.11 11.35 11.58
N PRO A 170 4.13 12.23 10.56
CA PRO A 170 4.74 11.87 9.28
C PRO A 170 6.21 11.53 9.57
N GLU A 171 6.62 10.32 9.21
CA GLU A 171 8.00 9.89 9.32
C GLU A 171 8.86 10.93 8.58
N GLU A 172 9.79 11.56 9.30
CA GLU A 172 10.62 12.62 8.72
C GLU A 172 11.48 11.98 7.63
N ILE A 173 11.18 12.29 6.37
CA ILE A 173 11.96 11.79 5.24
C ILE A 173 13.32 12.48 5.31
N ILE A 174 14.32 11.75 5.80
CA ILE A 174 15.71 12.21 5.87
C ILE A 174 16.33 12.07 4.48
N TYR A 175 16.92 13.16 3.97
CA TYR A 175 17.67 13.17 2.73
C TYR A 175 19.17 13.23 3.02
N VAL A 176 19.96 12.59 2.16
CA VAL A 176 21.43 12.62 2.15
C VAL A 176 21.91 13.06 0.77
N ASN A 177 23.09 13.69 0.72
CA ASN A 177 23.67 14.19 -0.53
C ASN A 177 24.83 13.30 -1.00
N ILE A 178 24.96 13.19 -2.32
CA ILE A 178 26.10 12.58 -2.99
C ILE A 178 26.77 13.65 -3.83
N HIS A 179 28.06 13.85 -3.61
CA HIS A 179 28.90 14.81 -4.28
C HIS A 179 29.97 14.08 -5.11
N TYR A 180 29.79 14.08 -6.42
CA TYR A 180 30.82 13.65 -7.37
C TYR A 180 31.62 14.87 -7.80
N LEU A 181 32.76 15.08 -7.16
CA LEU A 181 33.60 16.26 -7.37
C LEU A 181 34.46 16.06 -8.62
N GLU A 182 34.42 17.03 -9.53
CA GLU A 182 35.30 17.05 -10.69
C GLU A 182 36.76 17.28 -10.27
N ASN A 183 37.69 16.77 -11.07
CA ASN A 183 39.14 16.90 -10.86
C ASN A 183 39.84 17.15 -12.21
N ASP A 184 41.07 17.63 -12.17
CA ASP A 184 41.87 17.86 -13.38
C ASP A 184 42.12 16.55 -14.14
N GLY A 185 42.11 16.61 -15.48
CA GLY A 185 42.38 15.46 -16.35
C GLY A 185 41.15 14.75 -16.92
N GLY A 186 39.93 15.17 -16.56
CA GLY A 186 38.70 14.58 -17.09
C GLY A 186 37.43 15.33 -16.71
N VAL A 187 36.28 14.77 -17.08
CA VAL A 187 34.95 15.29 -16.78
C VAL A 187 34.05 14.16 -16.27
N ILE A 188 33.08 14.50 -15.44
CA ILE A 188 32.05 13.56 -15.00
C ILE A 188 30.78 13.84 -15.81
N GLN A 189 30.25 12.83 -16.49
CA GLN A 189 28.94 12.86 -17.12
C GLN A 189 27.88 12.31 -16.15
N GLY A 190 26.72 12.95 -16.11
CA GLY A 190 25.64 12.65 -15.15
C GLY A 190 25.45 13.73 -14.09
N ASN A 191 24.57 13.46 -13.12
CA ASN A 191 24.26 14.40 -12.04
C ASN A 191 25.31 14.30 -10.92
N THR A 192 26.17 15.31 -10.79
CA THR A 192 27.26 15.36 -9.81
C THR A 192 26.81 15.72 -8.39
N GLU A 193 25.61 16.31 -8.26
CA GLU A 193 25.04 16.78 -6.99
C GLU A 193 23.67 16.15 -6.81
N GLN A 194 23.63 15.01 -6.11
CA GLN A 194 22.42 14.22 -5.97
C GLN A 194 21.88 14.32 -4.56
N ARG A 195 20.56 14.48 -4.44
CA ARG A 195 19.85 14.43 -3.17
C ARG A 195 18.90 13.23 -3.16
N VAL A 196 19.24 12.22 -2.37
CA VAL A 196 18.49 10.97 -2.28
C VAL A 196 17.88 10.79 -0.90
N GLN A 197 16.76 10.07 -0.81
CA GLN A 197 16.22 9.66 0.49
C GLN A 197 17.18 8.67 1.14
N LYS A 198 17.37 8.77 2.46
CA LYS A 198 18.29 7.90 3.19
C LYS A 198 17.93 6.42 2.98
N GLY A 199 18.86 5.65 2.41
CA GLY A 199 18.71 4.23 2.08
C GLY A 199 18.30 3.95 0.62
N GLU A 200 18.05 4.97 -0.19
CA GLU A 200 17.80 4.83 -1.63
C GLU A 200 19.11 4.85 -2.44
N ASP A 201 19.00 4.51 -3.71
CA ASP A 201 20.09 4.52 -4.68
C ASP A 201 20.26 5.90 -5.34
N GLY A 202 21.49 6.26 -5.65
CA GLY A 202 21.84 7.42 -6.48
C GLY A 202 21.62 7.18 -7.97
N GLU A 203 21.64 8.27 -8.72
CA GLU A 203 21.74 8.25 -10.19
C GLU A 203 23.16 7.81 -10.60
N ALA A 204 23.26 7.10 -11.72
CA ALA A 204 24.55 6.70 -12.27
C ALA A 204 25.30 7.89 -12.86
N VAL A 205 26.63 7.87 -12.76
CA VAL A 205 27.56 8.85 -13.34
C VAL A 205 28.71 8.13 -14.05
N LEU A 206 29.35 8.81 -15.00
CA LEU A 206 30.46 8.30 -15.79
C LEU A 206 31.68 9.24 -15.73
N ALA A 207 32.84 8.74 -15.34
CA ALA A 207 34.09 9.47 -15.43
C ALA A 207 34.71 9.31 -16.83
N VAL A 208 34.95 10.42 -17.52
CA VAL A 208 35.52 10.48 -18.88
C VAL A 208 36.84 11.23 -18.83
N ALA A 209 37.94 10.56 -19.17
CA ALA A 209 39.25 11.20 -19.24
C ALA A 209 39.33 12.20 -20.41
N SER A 210 40.06 13.29 -20.22
CA SER A 210 40.39 14.25 -21.29
C SER A 210 41.52 13.73 -22.17
N ASP A 211 41.73 14.34 -23.34
CA ASP A 211 42.83 13.99 -24.24
C ASP A 211 44.18 14.05 -23.50
N GLY A 212 44.97 12.97 -23.62
CA GLY A 212 46.24 12.83 -22.94
C GLY A 212 46.15 12.40 -21.47
N TYR A 213 44.97 12.04 -20.97
CA TYR A 213 44.78 11.50 -19.62
C TYR A 213 44.17 10.11 -19.64
N ILE A 214 44.41 9.34 -18.58
CA ILE A 214 43.78 8.04 -18.32
C ILE A 214 43.02 8.06 -17.00
N PHE A 215 41.91 7.32 -16.91
CA PHE A 215 41.17 7.13 -15.65
C PHE A 215 41.80 6.01 -14.84
N LEU A 216 42.20 6.30 -13.60
CA LEU A 216 42.79 5.33 -12.67
C LEU A 216 41.77 4.69 -11.72
N GLY A 217 40.65 5.36 -11.47
CA GLY A 217 39.66 4.95 -10.49
C GLY A 217 39.05 6.13 -9.75
N TRP A 218 38.08 5.87 -8.89
CA TRP A 218 37.51 6.84 -7.96
C TRP A 218 38.34 6.90 -6.68
N SER A 219 38.24 8.01 -5.96
CA SER A 219 38.98 8.29 -4.71
C SER A 219 38.76 7.27 -3.58
N ASP A 220 37.69 6.50 -3.64
CA ASP A 220 37.34 5.43 -2.69
C ASP A 220 37.69 4.02 -3.19
N GLY A 221 38.40 3.92 -4.31
CA GLY A 221 38.94 2.67 -4.85
C GLY A 221 38.04 1.95 -5.85
N VAL A 222 36.89 2.52 -6.24
CA VAL A 222 36.08 1.97 -7.33
C VAL A 222 36.84 2.14 -8.65
N GLN A 223 37.08 1.05 -9.38
CA GLN A 223 37.87 1.08 -10.62
C GLN A 223 37.04 1.20 -11.90
N THR A 224 35.71 1.15 -11.79
CA THR A 224 34.82 1.26 -12.95
C THR A 224 34.59 2.72 -13.32
N VAL A 225 34.68 3.04 -14.62
CA VAL A 225 34.40 4.40 -15.12
C VAL A 225 32.96 4.83 -14.84
N ALA A 226 32.02 3.89 -14.98
CA ALA A 226 30.63 4.06 -14.59
C ALA A 226 30.46 3.74 -13.11
N ARG A 227 29.69 4.58 -12.40
CA ARG A 227 29.46 4.47 -10.97
C ARG A 227 28.01 4.75 -10.64
N GLN A 228 27.47 3.97 -9.72
CA GLN A 228 26.18 4.24 -9.08
C GLN A 228 26.28 3.83 -7.60
N ASP A 229 26.06 4.78 -6.70
CA ASP A 229 26.05 4.51 -5.27
C ASP A 229 24.67 4.01 -4.83
N LYS A 230 24.65 2.83 -4.21
CA LYS A 230 23.41 2.15 -3.79
C LYS A 230 23.24 2.20 -2.28
N ASN A 231 21.99 2.24 -1.81
CA ASN A 231 21.62 2.26 -0.40
C ASN A 231 22.41 3.33 0.39
N VAL A 232 22.33 4.58 -0.07
CA VAL A 232 23.13 5.68 0.47
C VAL A 232 22.55 6.14 1.79
N THR A 233 23.31 5.94 2.87
CA THR A 233 22.85 6.20 4.25
C THR A 233 23.50 7.40 4.91
N GLU A 234 24.59 7.91 4.33
CA GLU A 234 25.38 9.03 4.81
C GLU A 234 25.80 9.92 3.62
N GLU A 235 26.29 11.12 3.91
CA GLU A 235 26.76 12.05 2.89
C GLU A 235 28.05 11.52 2.24
N LEU A 236 28.11 11.53 0.91
CA LEU A 236 29.20 10.94 0.14
C LEU A 236 29.94 12.01 -0.65
N PHE A 237 31.28 11.98 -0.61
CA PHE A 237 32.16 12.84 -1.39
C PHE A 237 33.18 11.99 -2.11
N VAL A 238 33.12 11.96 -3.44
CA VAL A 238 33.98 11.11 -4.28
C VAL A 238 34.41 11.85 -5.53
N PHE A 239 35.61 11.56 -6.02
CA PHE A 239 36.15 12.17 -7.23
C PHE A 239 36.94 11.16 -8.07
N PRO A 240 36.97 11.30 -9.40
CA PRO A 240 37.80 10.49 -10.27
C PRO A 240 39.27 10.89 -10.16
N LEU A 241 40.15 9.91 -10.28
CA LEU A 241 41.59 10.04 -10.37
C LEU A 241 41.98 9.85 -11.84
N PHE A 242 42.67 10.84 -12.38
CA PHE A 242 43.22 10.81 -13.73
C PHE A 242 44.74 10.96 -13.69
N GLU A 243 45.45 10.36 -14.66
CA GLU A 243 46.90 10.48 -14.83
C GLU A 243 47.24 10.90 -16.26
N GLU A 244 48.18 11.84 -16.40
CA GLU A 244 48.64 12.33 -17.70
C GLU A 244 49.54 11.27 -18.37
N MET A 245 49.29 11.00 -19.64
CA MET A 245 50.12 10.11 -20.46
C MET A 245 51.31 10.90 -21.01
N GLU A 246 52.53 10.50 -20.63
CA GLU A 246 53.74 10.96 -21.34
C GLU A 246 53.85 10.24 -22.69
N PHE A 247 53.42 10.90 -23.76
CA PHE A 247 53.75 10.46 -25.12
C PHE A 247 55.24 10.72 -25.36
N GLY A 248 56.06 9.67 -25.33
CA GLY A 248 57.45 9.76 -25.75
C GLY A 248 57.51 10.06 -27.25
N ASP A 249 58.02 11.23 -27.62
CA ASP A 249 58.33 11.60 -29.01
C ASP A 249 59.39 10.63 -29.57
N GLY A 250 58.94 9.54 -30.17
CA GLY A 250 59.76 8.54 -30.83
C GLY A 250 60.18 8.96 -32.22
N ASP A 251 61.00 10.01 -32.33
CA ASP A 251 61.77 10.29 -33.53
C ASP A 251 62.87 9.21 -33.68
N SER A 252 62.71 8.29 -34.63
CA SER A 252 63.82 7.44 -35.11
C SER A 252 63.76 7.30 -36.63
N GLU A 253 64.56 8.13 -37.31
CA GLU A 253 64.95 7.97 -38.71
C GLU A 253 65.95 6.81 -38.91
N GLY A 254 65.88 6.16 -40.09
CA GLY A 254 66.94 5.32 -40.69
C GLY A 254 66.68 3.81 -40.59
N GLU A 255 66.87 2.95 -41.60
CA GLU A 255 67.38 3.02 -42.97
C GLU A 255 66.83 1.78 -43.71
N GLY A 256 66.61 1.89 -45.03
CA GLY A 256 65.98 0.83 -45.82
C GLY A 256 66.91 -0.31 -46.28
N SER A 257 66.29 -1.43 -46.65
CA SER A 257 66.67 -2.24 -47.83
C SER A 257 65.63 -3.35 -48.11
N GLU A 258 64.97 -3.26 -49.26
CA GLU A 258 64.34 -4.36 -50.03
C GLU A 258 65.32 -4.78 -51.18
N PRO A 259 65.11 -5.82 -52.03
CA PRO A 259 64.06 -6.87 -52.07
C PRO A 259 64.61 -8.30 -52.41
N GLY A 260 63.74 -9.33 -52.47
CA GLY A 260 64.10 -10.65 -53.02
C GLY A 260 62.97 -11.67 -53.16
N ASP A 261 62.34 -11.67 -54.34
CA ASP A 261 61.32 -12.53 -54.98
C ASP A 261 61.24 -14.05 -54.68
N GLN A 262 60.02 -14.65 -54.69
CA GLN A 262 59.47 -15.52 -55.77
C GLN A 262 58.22 -16.35 -55.34
N GLU A 263 57.17 -16.31 -56.18
CA GLU A 263 55.88 -17.02 -56.06
C GLU A 263 55.87 -18.46 -56.64
N ALA A 264 55.17 -19.37 -55.92
CA ALA A 264 54.17 -20.40 -56.34
C ALA A 264 54.57 -21.57 -57.30
N PRO A 265 53.72 -22.61 -57.59
CA PRO A 265 52.36 -22.94 -57.10
C PRO A 265 51.99 -24.47 -56.91
N SER A 266 50.73 -24.70 -56.50
CA SER A 266 49.71 -25.70 -56.98
C SER A 266 49.77 -27.20 -56.62
N ASP A 267 48.72 -27.70 -55.93
CA ASP A 267 47.54 -28.43 -56.51
C ASP A 267 47.03 -29.63 -55.69
N ALA A 268 45.72 -29.65 -55.44
CA ALA A 268 44.93 -30.85 -55.14
C ALA A 268 43.45 -30.63 -55.51
N PRO A 269 42.77 -31.63 -56.11
CA PRO A 269 41.32 -31.74 -55.93
C PRO A 269 40.78 -33.17 -55.76
N HIS A 270 39.48 -33.18 -55.37
CA HIS A 270 38.47 -34.27 -55.37
C HIS A 270 38.38 -35.11 -54.08
N SER A 271 37.19 -35.49 -53.57
CA SER A 271 35.90 -35.78 -54.20
C SER A 271 34.71 -35.75 -53.21
N GLU A 272 33.51 -35.47 -53.72
CA GLU A 272 32.19 -35.57 -53.07
C GLU A 272 31.67 -37.02 -52.91
N THR A 273 30.78 -37.26 -51.94
CA THR A 273 29.46 -37.92 -52.12
C THR A 273 28.69 -38.09 -50.79
N GLY A 274 27.38 -37.78 -50.79
CA GLY A 274 26.39 -38.35 -49.85
C GLY A 274 25.37 -37.37 -49.24
N THR A 275 24.10 -37.50 -49.61
CA THR A 275 22.87 -36.94 -48.99
C THR A 275 21.92 -38.09 -48.62
N PRO A 276 20.76 -37.92 -47.92
CA PRO A 276 20.23 -36.83 -47.07
C PRO A 276 19.61 -37.33 -45.72
N ASP A 277 19.15 -36.43 -44.84
CA ASP A 277 17.72 -36.23 -44.47
C ASP A 277 17.46 -35.79 -42.99
N ASP A 278 16.45 -34.91 -42.90
CA ASP A 278 15.60 -34.45 -41.78
C ASP A 278 16.06 -33.44 -40.69
N SER A 279 15.18 -32.45 -40.47
CA SER A 279 15.33 -31.12 -39.81
C SER A 279 15.00 -31.11 -38.29
N PRO A 280 14.93 -29.96 -37.60
CA PRO A 280 15.85 -28.82 -37.50
C PRO A 280 16.23 -28.51 -36.02
N GLY A 281 17.50 -28.19 -35.75
CA GLY A 281 17.99 -27.66 -34.47
C GLY A 281 18.67 -26.29 -34.66
N GLU A 282 18.52 -25.42 -33.68
CA GLU A 282 18.85 -23.98 -33.64
C GLU A 282 20.25 -23.58 -34.18
N PRO A 283 20.39 -22.38 -34.79
CA PRO A 283 21.68 -21.88 -35.27
C PRO A 283 22.51 -21.27 -34.12
N SER A 284 23.67 -21.87 -33.84
CA SER A 284 24.79 -21.17 -33.18
C SER A 284 25.55 -20.33 -34.22
N PRO A 285 25.91 -19.07 -33.95
CA PRO A 285 26.78 -18.29 -34.83
C PRO A 285 28.27 -18.68 -34.67
N PRO A 286 29.10 -18.43 -35.70
CA PRO A 286 30.40 -19.05 -35.89
C PRO A 286 31.56 -18.29 -35.22
N SER A 287 32.62 -19.01 -34.85
CA SER A 287 33.97 -18.44 -34.69
C SER A 287 34.55 -18.04 -36.05
N PRO A 288 35.18 -16.87 -36.18
CA PRO A 288 36.17 -16.61 -37.21
C PRO A 288 37.58 -16.61 -36.62
N GLY A 289 38.46 -17.41 -37.23
CA GLY A 289 39.90 -17.38 -36.98
C GLY A 289 40.58 -16.25 -37.77
N ALA A 290 41.62 -15.72 -37.12
CA ALA A 290 42.92 -15.26 -37.62
C ALA A 290 43.02 -14.63 -39.02
N GLY A 291 43.44 -13.36 -39.04
CA GLY A 291 44.08 -12.74 -40.20
C GLY A 291 43.93 -11.21 -40.25
N GLY A 292 44.69 -10.48 -39.44
CA GLY A 292 44.80 -9.02 -39.50
C GLY A 292 45.93 -8.55 -38.58
N SER A 293 46.89 -7.84 -39.15
CA SER A 293 48.17 -7.42 -38.56
C SER A 293 48.06 -6.81 -37.16
N GLU A 294 48.87 -7.33 -36.24
CA GLU A 294 49.21 -6.70 -34.96
C GLU A 294 49.81 -5.31 -35.26
N SER A 295 48.99 -4.26 -35.11
CA SER A 295 49.50 -2.92 -34.86
C SER A 295 49.72 -2.80 -33.36
N GLU A 296 51.00 -2.81 -32.97
CA GLU A 296 51.48 -2.49 -31.63
C GLU A 296 50.95 -1.13 -31.14
N SER A 297 49.84 -1.15 -30.40
CA SER A 297 49.48 -0.10 -29.44
C SER A 297 48.66 -0.70 -28.29
N GLY A 298 49.10 -1.85 -27.80
CA GLY A 298 48.63 -2.43 -26.55
C GLY A 298 49.21 -1.66 -25.38
N ASN A 299 48.52 -0.60 -24.95
CA ASN A 299 48.94 0.17 -23.79
C ASN A 299 48.55 -0.57 -22.50
N ILE A 300 49.53 -0.70 -21.61
CA ILE A 300 49.52 -1.58 -20.44
C ILE A 300 49.22 -0.73 -19.21
N VAL A 301 48.18 -1.11 -18.46
CA VAL A 301 47.54 -0.34 -17.38
C VAL A 301 48.38 -0.27 -16.10
N ASP A 302 49.30 -1.23 -15.88
CA ASP A 302 50.18 -1.31 -14.69
C ASP A 302 51.43 -2.20 -14.94
N GLY A 303 51.79 -2.44 -16.20
CA GLY A 303 52.78 -3.46 -16.59
C GLY A 303 52.24 -4.89 -16.76
N GLU A 304 50.95 -5.15 -16.50
CA GLU A 304 50.34 -6.48 -16.76
C GLU A 304 49.00 -6.49 -17.53
N THR A 305 48.14 -5.46 -17.47
CA THR A 305 46.78 -5.52 -18.07
C THR A 305 46.68 -4.67 -19.34
N ASN A 306 46.16 -5.22 -20.44
CA ASN A 306 46.06 -4.54 -21.74
C ASN A 306 44.75 -3.74 -21.84
N TYR A 307 44.79 -2.55 -22.43
CA TYR A 307 43.59 -1.72 -22.68
C TYR A 307 42.47 -2.46 -23.44
N SER A 308 42.83 -3.44 -24.27
CA SER A 308 41.88 -4.36 -24.92
C SER A 308 41.01 -5.14 -23.91
N ASP A 309 41.55 -5.49 -22.75
CA ASP A 309 40.86 -6.33 -21.76
C ASP A 309 39.77 -5.54 -21.02
N ILE A 310 40.03 -4.26 -20.74
CA ILE A 310 39.05 -3.34 -20.13
C ILE A 310 37.94 -3.05 -21.14
N TYR A 311 38.30 -2.84 -22.40
CA TYR A 311 37.32 -2.63 -23.47
C TYR A 311 36.42 -3.85 -23.67
N ASP A 312 37.01 -5.05 -23.76
CA ASP A 312 36.29 -6.31 -23.91
C ASP A 312 35.29 -6.53 -22.77
N TYR A 313 35.63 -6.11 -21.55
CA TYR A 313 34.71 -6.14 -20.42
C TYR A 313 33.47 -5.25 -20.64
N TYR A 314 33.65 -3.99 -21.07
CA TYR A 314 32.53 -3.07 -21.32
C TYR A 314 31.71 -3.48 -22.56
N TYR A 315 32.35 -4.04 -23.58
CA TYR A 315 31.69 -4.62 -24.75
C TYR A 315 30.81 -5.83 -24.35
N GLN A 316 31.33 -6.75 -23.53
CA GLN A 316 30.56 -7.89 -23.04
C GLN A 316 29.40 -7.45 -22.13
N LEU A 317 29.62 -6.44 -21.28
CA LEU A 317 28.58 -5.87 -20.43
C LEU A 317 27.45 -5.25 -21.26
N ALA A 318 27.79 -4.51 -22.33
CA ALA A 318 26.80 -3.97 -23.27
C ALA A 318 26.01 -5.08 -23.98
N LEU A 319 26.68 -6.16 -24.40
CA LEU A 319 26.01 -7.34 -24.97
C LEU A 319 25.06 -8.00 -23.97
N GLN A 320 25.44 -8.08 -22.68
CA GLN A 320 24.60 -8.65 -21.64
C GLN A 320 23.34 -7.80 -21.39
N MET A 321 23.47 -6.48 -21.34
CA MET A 321 22.33 -5.57 -21.20
C MET A 321 21.35 -5.71 -22.37
N LEU A 322 21.87 -5.70 -23.60
CA LEU A 322 21.07 -5.92 -24.81
C LEU A 322 20.39 -7.30 -24.82
N ALA A 323 21.07 -8.34 -24.35
CA ALA A 323 20.51 -9.68 -24.23
C ALA A 323 19.42 -9.80 -23.15
N SER A 324 19.50 -8.98 -22.09
CA SER A 324 18.49 -8.89 -21.03
C SER A 324 17.28 -8.00 -21.39
N GLY A 325 17.35 -7.29 -22.52
CA GLY A 325 16.31 -6.37 -22.99
C GLY A 325 16.32 -5.00 -22.32
N GLU A 326 17.39 -4.65 -21.59
CA GLU A 326 17.60 -3.32 -21.00
C GLU A 326 18.14 -2.33 -22.06
N GLU A 327 17.71 -1.06 -21.98
CA GLU A 327 18.20 -0.01 -22.86
C GLU A 327 19.63 0.36 -22.48
N LEU A 328 20.54 0.35 -23.46
CA LEU A 328 21.93 0.71 -23.23
C LEU A 328 22.01 2.20 -22.86
N PRO A 329 22.64 2.58 -21.72
CA PRO A 329 22.82 3.97 -21.36
C PRO A 329 23.52 4.75 -22.48
N GLU A 330 23.02 5.94 -22.79
CA GLU A 330 23.50 6.77 -23.91
C GLU A 330 24.99 7.10 -23.79
N GLU A 331 25.48 7.22 -22.57
CA GLU A 331 26.89 7.45 -22.23
C GLU A 331 27.77 6.22 -22.50
N LEU A 332 27.28 5.02 -22.18
CA LEU A 332 27.97 3.76 -22.49
C LEU A 332 28.05 3.52 -24.00
N ARG A 333 26.99 3.89 -24.73
CA ARG A 333 26.99 3.89 -26.20
C ARG A 333 28.05 4.83 -26.77
N ALA A 334 28.10 6.07 -26.28
CA ALA A 334 29.06 7.07 -26.74
C ALA A 334 30.52 6.66 -26.47
N PHE A 335 30.79 6.00 -25.35
CA PHE A 335 32.10 5.43 -25.03
C PHE A 335 32.51 4.29 -25.99
N LEU A 336 31.60 3.37 -26.31
CA LEU A 336 31.89 2.30 -27.26
C LEU A 336 32.08 2.82 -28.69
N GLU A 337 31.32 3.86 -29.08
CA GLU A 337 31.43 4.53 -30.37
C GLU A 337 32.74 5.32 -30.52
N SER A 338 33.22 6.00 -29.47
CA SER A 338 34.48 6.75 -29.54
C SER A 338 35.70 5.83 -29.74
N TYR A 339 35.73 4.66 -29.10
CA TYR A 339 36.81 3.70 -29.27
C TYR A 339 36.85 3.11 -30.68
N TYR A 340 35.75 2.57 -31.21
CA TYR A 340 35.74 2.02 -32.58
C TYR A 340 35.82 3.10 -33.66
N GLY A 341 35.34 4.31 -33.38
CA GLY A 341 35.49 5.47 -34.27
C GLY A 341 36.93 5.98 -34.35
N SER A 342 37.76 5.72 -33.34
CA SER A 342 39.19 6.07 -33.32
C SER A 342 40.10 5.06 -34.04
N LEU A 343 39.58 3.87 -34.38
CA LEU A 343 40.31 2.77 -35.05
C LEU A 343 40.11 2.75 -36.58
N LEU A 344 39.37 3.71 -37.15
CA LEU A 344 39.06 3.84 -38.59
C LEU A 344 39.66 5.12 -39.18
#